data_AF-A0A0S8DNX1-F1
#
_entry.id   AF-A0A0S8DNX1-F1
#
_cell.length_a   1.000
_cell.length_b   1.000
_cell.length_c   1.000
_cell.angle_alpha   90.00
_cell.angle_beta   90.00
_cell.angle_gamma   90.00
#
_symmetry.space_group_name_H-M   'P 1'
#
loop_
_entity.id
_entity.type
_entity.pdbx_description
1 polymer ?
#
loop_
_entity_poly.entity_id
_entity_poly.type
_entity_poly.pdbx_seq_one_letter_code
_entity_poly.pdbx_strand_id
1 'polypeptide(L)'
;MDDISVKTKTYVTIGLVVLALFEFVTAMYVYGRKGEKKNPKLVLTMHRVGGYIFLVYWLWPMIVGADLLARLSRYEDGWQFDGPRFYHAFLGVTVFVLLLLKISCVRFYTNFRTSARWLGIVITVGAIVTWLVSGAFWLFAMGGRTVAG
;
A
#
# COMPACT_ATOMS: atom_id res chain seq x y z
N MET A 1 5.02 6.73 -20.68
CA MET A 1 5.87 6.50 -19.49
C MET A 1 6.99 5.59 -19.92
N ASP A 2 8.21 6.11 -19.86
CA ASP A 2 9.44 5.35 -20.13
C ASP A 2 9.48 4.07 -19.30
N ASP A 3 10.28 3.08 -19.73
CA ASP A 3 10.48 1.83 -19.01
C ASP A 3 11.01 2.11 -17.59
N ILE A 4 10.11 2.09 -16.60
CA ILE A 4 10.47 2.32 -15.21
C ILE A 4 11.35 1.15 -14.77
N SER A 5 12.61 1.46 -14.49
CA SER A 5 13.61 0.48 -14.04
C SER A 5 13.10 -0.37 -12.88
N VAL A 6 13.44 -1.67 -12.92
CA VAL A 6 13.15 -2.63 -11.84
C VAL A 6 13.66 -2.11 -10.50
N LYS A 7 14.83 -1.43 -10.49
CA LYS A 7 15.40 -0.83 -9.29
C LYS A 7 14.44 0.19 -8.66
N THR A 8 13.84 1.05 -9.46
CA THR A 8 12.87 2.06 -9.00
C THR A 8 11.63 1.40 -8.39
N LYS A 9 11.08 0.36 -9.04
CA LYS A 9 9.92 -0.38 -8.53
C LYS A 9 10.24 -1.05 -7.17
N THR A 10 11.43 -1.62 -7.02
CA THR A 10 11.89 -2.23 -5.77
C THR A 10 12.07 -1.19 -4.66
N TYR A 11 12.75 -0.06 -4.92
CA TYR A 11 12.95 0.97 -3.89
C TYR A 11 11.63 1.60 -3.44
N VAL A 12 10.71 1.86 -4.37
CA VAL A 12 9.39 2.42 -4.01
C VAL A 12 8.58 1.44 -3.18
N THR A 13 8.58 0.15 -3.51
CA THR A 13 7.83 -0.87 -2.73
C THR A 13 8.45 -1.12 -1.36
N ILE A 14 9.78 -1.12 -1.22
CA ILE A 14 10.44 -1.16 0.10
C ILE A 14 10.10 0.09 0.91
N GLY A 15 10.19 1.27 0.30
CA GLY A 15 9.82 2.53 0.94
C GLY A 15 8.37 2.52 1.45
N LEU A 16 7.44 1.97 0.66
CA LEU A 16 6.05 1.75 1.05
C LEU A 16 5.90 0.88 2.30
N VAL A 17 6.63 -0.23 2.39
CA VAL A 17 6.60 -1.09 3.58
C VAL A 17 7.13 -0.36 4.81
N VAL A 18 8.25 0.35 4.67
CA VAL A 18 8.83 1.14 5.77
C VAL A 18 7.85 2.22 6.23
N LEU A 19 7.20 2.93 5.30
CA LEU A 19 6.16 3.92 5.61
C LEU A 19 4.94 3.29 6.28
N ALA A 20 4.48 2.13 5.82
CA ALA A 20 3.36 1.42 6.45
C ALA A 20 3.67 1.03 7.89
N LEU A 21 4.88 0.51 8.15
CA LEU A 21 5.33 0.18 9.49
C LEU A 21 5.48 1.42 10.37
N PHE A 22 6.03 2.51 9.84
CA PHE A 22 6.11 3.78 10.54
C PHE A 22 4.73 4.33 10.95
N GLU A 23 3.78 4.34 10.02
CA GLU A 23 2.39 4.75 10.25
C GLU A 23 1.71 3.87 11.32
N PHE A 24 1.95 2.57 11.28
CA PHE A 24 1.44 1.63 12.27
C PHE A 24 2.04 1.89 13.66
N VAL A 25 3.37 2.01 13.77
CA VAL A 25 4.07 2.24 15.04
C VAL A 25 3.64 3.56 15.66
N THR A 26 3.56 4.63 14.87
CA THR A 26 3.10 5.95 15.35
C THR A 26 1.65 5.90 15.83
N ALA A 27 0.75 5.20 15.12
CA ALA A 27 -0.62 5.00 15.56
C ALA A 27 -0.69 4.19 16.87
N MET A 28 0.09 3.12 17.01
CA MET A 28 0.13 2.29 18.22
C MET A 28 0.74 3.04 19.41
N TYR A 29 1.75 3.88 19.19
CA TYR A 29 2.30 4.74 20.23
C TYR A 29 1.26 5.74 20.74
N VAL A 30 0.51 6.37 19.83
CA VAL A 30 -0.48 7.40 20.18
C VAL A 30 -1.78 6.79 20.75
N TYR A 31 -2.26 5.66 20.24
CA TYR A 31 -3.57 5.11 20.60
C TYR A 31 -3.55 3.76 21.34
N GLY A 32 -2.41 3.07 21.34
CA GLY A 32 -2.25 1.75 21.97
C GLY A 32 -1.56 1.80 23.34
N ARG A 33 -0.60 2.71 23.55
CA ARG A 33 0.13 2.82 24.81
C ARG A 33 -0.64 3.66 25.85
N LYS A 34 -0.84 3.09 27.04
CA LYS A 34 -1.36 3.78 28.24
C LYS A 34 -0.22 4.50 28.98
N GLY A 35 -0.52 5.62 29.63
CA GLY A 35 0.44 6.43 30.39
C GLY A 35 0.87 7.73 29.70
N GLU A 36 1.76 8.49 30.35
CA GLU A 36 2.30 9.75 29.82
C GLU A 36 3.12 9.53 28.55
N LYS A 37 2.91 10.42 27.57
CA LYS A 37 3.54 10.38 26.26
C LYS A 37 4.45 11.58 26.12
N LYS A 38 5.68 11.36 25.64
CA LYS A 38 6.60 12.45 25.32
C LYS A 38 6.11 13.11 24.02
N ASN A 39 5.81 14.40 24.06
CA ASN A 39 5.41 15.23 22.91
C ASN A 39 4.32 14.62 21.99
N PRO A 40 3.10 14.33 22.50
CA PRO A 40 2.05 13.67 21.72
C PRO A 40 1.60 14.49 20.50
N LYS A 41 1.69 15.83 20.56
CA LYS A 41 1.38 16.73 19.44
C LYS A 41 2.32 16.50 18.25
N LEU A 42 3.62 16.34 18.51
CA LEU A 42 4.61 16.12 17.46
C LEU A 42 4.39 14.77 16.76
N VAL A 43 4.16 13.70 17.54
CA VAL A 43 3.90 12.36 16.96
C VAL A 43 2.63 12.34 16.12
N LEU A 44 1.57 13.05 16.54
CA LEU A 44 0.34 13.21 15.75
C LEU A 44 0.57 13.97 14.45
N THR A 45 1.42 15.01 14.46
CA THR A 45 1.79 15.75 13.25
C THR A 45 2.58 14.85 12.29
N MET A 46 3.56 14.10 12.82
CA MET A 46 4.34 13.15 12.01
C MET A 46 3.47 12.07 11.38
N HIS A 47 2.54 11.48 12.15
CA HIS A 47 1.57 10.49 11.64
C HIS A 47 0.66 11.09 10.55
N ARG A 48 0.25 12.35 10.71
CA ARG A 48 -0.57 13.03 9.70
C ARG A 48 0.20 13.22 8.39
N VAL A 49 1.42 13.75 8.47
CA VAL A 49 2.28 13.97 7.30
C VAL A 49 2.68 12.64 6.66
N GLY A 50 3.08 11.66 7.48
CA GLY A 50 3.40 10.30 7.04
C GLY A 50 2.24 9.63 6.32
N GLY A 51 1.01 9.78 6.82
CA GLY A 51 -0.19 9.27 6.16
C GLY A 51 -0.43 9.87 4.77
N TYR A 52 -0.17 11.16 4.56
CA TYR A 52 -0.24 11.78 3.24
C TYR A 52 0.86 11.31 2.30
N ILE A 53 2.10 11.18 2.81
CA ILE A 53 3.21 10.62 2.04
C ILE A 53 2.90 9.18 1.63
N PHE A 54 2.39 8.37 2.56
CA PHE A 54 1.99 6.99 2.30
C PHE A 54 0.90 6.91 1.22
N LEU A 55 -0.09 7.81 1.25
CA LEU A 55 -1.12 7.89 0.21
C LEU A 55 -0.53 8.15 -1.18
N VAL A 56 0.39 9.12 -1.29
CA VAL A 56 1.07 9.43 -2.57
C VAL A 56 1.91 8.25 -3.03
N TYR A 57 2.67 7.63 -2.12
CA TYR A 57 3.46 6.44 -2.42
C TYR A 57 2.58 5.26 -2.84
N TRP A 58 1.36 5.13 -2.30
CA TRP A 58 0.42 4.06 -2.65
C TRP A 58 -0.20 4.25 -4.04
N LEU A 59 -0.42 5.50 -4.47
CA LEU A 59 -0.95 5.81 -5.79
C LEU A 59 0.01 5.40 -6.91
N TRP A 60 1.32 5.54 -6.70
CA TRP A 60 2.32 5.19 -7.71
C TRP A 60 2.22 3.74 -8.23
N PRO A 61 2.31 2.68 -7.40
CA PRO A 61 2.19 1.31 -7.87
C PRO A 61 0.80 1.01 -8.46
N MET A 62 -0.26 1.72 -8.04
CA MET A 62 -1.58 1.60 -8.67
C MET A 62 -1.57 2.11 -10.12
N ILE A 63 -0.94 3.26 -10.37
CA ILE A 63 -0.80 3.82 -11.73
C ILE A 63 0.07 2.89 -12.59
N VAL A 64 1.20 2.43 -12.05
CA VAL A 64 2.08 1.48 -12.75
C VAL A 64 1.34 0.17 -13.07
N GLY A 65 0.56 -0.36 -12.12
CA GLY A 65 -0.24 -1.57 -12.32
C GLY A 65 -1.34 -1.38 -13.38
N ALA A 66 -2.01 -0.23 -13.38
CA ALA A 66 -3.03 0.11 -14.38
C ALA A 66 -2.44 0.25 -15.79
N ASP A 67 -1.28 0.91 -15.94
CA ASP A 67 -0.57 1.01 -17.23
C ASP A 67 -0.15 -0.38 -17.74
N LEU A 68 0.40 -1.24 -16.87
CA LEU A 68 0.76 -2.60 -17.23
C LEU A 68 -0.45 -3.43 -17.67
N LEU A 69 -1.58 -3.32 -16.96
CA LEU A 69 -2.82 -4.01 -17.33
C LEU A 69 -3.39 -3.51 -18.66
N ALA A 70 -3.37 -2.20 -18.90
CA ALA A 70 -3.83 -1.57 -20.13
C ALA A 70 -2.93 -1.85 -21.34
N ARG A 71 -1.64 -2.17 -21.11
CA ARG A 71 -0.75 -2.68 -22.16
C ARG A 71 -1.03 -4.15 -22.44
N LEU A 72 -1.25 -4.97 -21.41
CA LEU A 72 -1.60 -6.38 -21.57
C LEU A 72 -2.92 -6.58 -22.33
N SER A 73 -3.91 -5.71 -22.10
CA SER A 73 -5.20 -5.80 -22.78
C SER A 73 -5.16 -5.47 -24.28
N ARG A 74 -4.03 -4.96 -24.79
CA ARG A 74 -3.84 -4.59 -26.20
C ARG A 74 -3.13 -5.66 -27.04
N TYR A 75 -2.71 -6.78 -26.43
CA TYR A 75 -2.12 -7.90 -27.17
C TYR A 75 -3.21 -8.69 -27.93
N GLU A 76 -2.80 -9.32 -29.04
CA GLU A 76 -3.69 -9.98 -30.02
C GLU A 76 -4.59 -11.09 -29.43
N ASP A 77 -4.22 -11.65 -28.27
CA ASP A 77 -4.98 -12.73 -27.60
C ASP A 77 -6.25 -12.24 -26.86
N GLY A 78 -6.49 -10.93 -26.84
CA GLY A 78 -7.62 -10.32 -26.13
C GLY A 78 -7.47 -10.33 -24.60
N TRP A 79 -8.46 -9.77 -23.90
CA TRP A 79 -8.44 -9.73 -22.43
C TRP A 79 -8.78 -11.10 -21.86
N GLN A 80 -7.76 -11.86 -21.45
CA GLN A 80 -7.96 -13.09 -20.69
C GLN A 80 -8.05 -12.78 -19.20
N PHE A 81 -9.12 -13.26 -18.56
CA PHE A 81 -9.32 -13.09 -17.13
C PHE A 81 -8.27 -13.91 -16.35
N ASP A 82 -7.38 -13.21 -15.66
CA ASP A 82 -6.41 -13.78 -14.73
C ASP A 82 -6.89 -13.49 -13.30
N GLY A 83 -7.49 -14.50 -12.66
CA GLY A 83 -8.01 -14.41 -11.30
C GLY A 83 -6.99 -13.89 -10.29
N PRO A 84 -5.78 -14.49 -10.18
CA PRO A 84 -4.71 -13.98 -9.32
C PRO A 84 -4.39 -12.50 -9.51
N ARG A 85 -4.24 -12.03 -10.76
CA ARG A 85 -3.95 -10.60 -11.04
C ARG A 85 -5.12 -9.70 -10.69
N PHE A 86 -6.35 -10.15 -10.94
CA PHE A 86 -7.55 -9.43 -10.56
C PHE A 86 -7.64 -9.25 -9.04
N TYR A 87 -7.48 -10.32 -8.25
CA TYR A 87 -7.54 -10.24 -6.79
C TYR A 87 -6.44 -9.35 -6.21
N HIS A 88 -5.24 -9.36 -6.78
CA HIS A 88 -4.17 -8.47 -6.36
C HIS A 88 -4.49 -6.99 -6.64
N ALA A 89 -5.02 -6.67 -7.84
CA ALA A 89 -5.47 -5.32 -8.15
C ALA A 89 -6.64 -4.88 -7.24
N PHE A 90 -7.59 -5.77 -6.99
CA PHE A 90 -8.71 -5.55 -6.08
C PHE A 90 -8.25 -5.26 -4.65
N LEU A 91 -7.27 -6.01 -4.14
CA LEU A 91 -6.63 -5.74 -2.84
C LEU A 91 -6.01 -4.34 -2.81
N GLY A 92 -5.26 -3.97 -3.86
CA GLY A 92 -4.66 -2.64 -3.99
C GLY A 92 -5.68 -1.50 -3.91
N VAL A 93 -6.79 -1.63 -4.66
CA VAL A 93 -7.92 -0.68 -4.64
C VAL A 93 -8.61 -0.67 -3.27
N THR A 94 -8.81 -1.83 -2.65
CA THR A 94 -9.45 -1.94 -1.34
C THR A 94 -8.65 -1.18 -0.27
N VAL A 95 -7.34 -1.39 -0.22
CA VAL A 95 -6.45 -0.65 0.71
C VAL A 95 -6.50 0.85 0.44
N PHE A 96 -6.54 1.26 -0.83
CA PHE A 96 -6.67 2.67 -1.21
C PHE A 96 -8.00 3.29 -0.73
N VAL A 97 -9.13 2.61 -0.93
CA VAL A 97 -10.44 3.08 -0.44
C VAL A 97 -10.45 3.17 1.09
N LEU A 98 -9.87 2.19 1.79
CA LEU A 98 -9.74 2.23 3.24
C LEU A 98 -8.86 3.40 3.72
N LEU A 99 -7.78 3.72 3.01
CA LEU A 99 -6.94 4.89 3.28
C LEU A 99 -7.73 6.20 3.14
N LEU A 100 -8.48 6.35 2.05
CA LEU A 100 -9.35 7.52 1.86
C LEU A 100 -10.41 7.60 2.96
N LEU A 101 -11.02 6.47 3.33
CA LEU A 101 -11.99 6.40 4.41
C LEU A 101 -11.37 6.82 5.75
N LYS A 102 -10.16 6.33 6.08
CA LYS A 102 -9.41 6.75 7.28
C LYS A 102 -9.22 8.27 7.30
N ILE A 103 -8.76 8.85 6.18
CA ILE A 103 -8.50 10.30 6.08
C ILE A 103 -9.80 11.09 6.25
N SER A 104 -10.88 10.66 5.60
CA SER A 104 -12.20 11.28 5.70
C SER A 104 -12.78 11.21 7.12
N CYS A 105 -12.69 10.04 7.77
CA CYS A 105 -13.15 9.87 9.15
C CYS A 105 -12.37 10.78 10.12
N VAL A 106 -11.04 10.85 10.00
CA VAL A 106 -10.21 11.67 10.90
C VAL A 106 -10.45 13.18 10.68
N ARG A 107 -10.71 13.60 9.43
CA ARG A 107 -10.85 15.01 9.05
C ARG A 107 -12.26 15.57 9.25
N PHE A 108 -13.29 14.83 8.85
CA PHE A 108 -14.67 15.32 8.84
C PHE A 108 -15.52 14.75 9.99
N TYR A 109 -15.18 13.56 10.50
CA TYR A 109 -16.01 12.83 11.46
C TYR A 109 -15.26 12.51 12.77
N THR A 110 -14.97 13.56 13.54
CA THR A 110 -14.12 13.47 14.76
C THR A 110 -14.61 12.49 15.82
N ASN A 111 -15.91 12.17 15.84
CA ASN A 111 -16.50 11.18 16.74
C ASN A 111 -16.04 9.74 16.47
N PHE A 112 -15.58 9.45 15.24
CA PHE A 112 -15.11 8.12 14.83
C PHE A 112 -13.59 7.94 14.97
N ARG A 113 -12.89 8.89 15.63
CA ARG A 113 -11.43 8.82 15.84
C ARG A 113 -10.98 7.55 16.56
N THR A 114 -11.80 7.02 17.48
CA THR A 114 -11.49 5.76 18.17
C THR A 114 -11.51 4.57 17.20
N SER A 115 -12.48 4.54 16.27
CA SER A 115 -12.58 3.50 15.23
C SER A 115 -11.48 3.63 14.16
N ALA A 116 -10.95 4.84 13.95
CA ALA A 116 -9.84 5.08 13.02
C ALA A 116 -8.56 4.29 13.37
N ARG A 117 -8.39 3.87 14.63
CA ARG A 117 -7.30 2.98 15.04
C ARG A 117 -7.38 1.63 14.34
N TRP A 118 -8.56 1.00 14.35
CA TRP A 118 -8.77 -0.30 13.72
C TRP A 118 -8.59 -0.22 12.20
N LEU A 119 -9.07 0.85 11.58
CA LEU A 119 -8.82 1.12 10.15
C LEU A 119 -7.33 1.18 9.84
N GLY A 120 -6.51 1.86 10.67
CA GLY A 120 -5.06 1.90 10.50
C GLY A 120 -4.39 0.52 10.54
N ILE A 121 -4.83 -0.36 11.44
CA ILE A 121 -4.33 -1.75 11.54
C ILE A 121 -4.69 -2.52 10.26
N VAL A 122 -5.96 -2.47 9.84
CA VAL A 122 -6.44 -3.16 8.63
C VAL A 122 -5.68 -2.69 7.39
N ILE A 123 -5.47 -1.37 7.25
CA ILE A 123 -4.69 -0.79 6.15
C ILE A 123 -3.25 -1.31 6.15
N THR A 124 -2.61 -1.35 7.32
CA THR A 124 -1.22 -1.84 7.44
C THR A 124 -1.11 -3.31 7.06
N VAL A 125 -2.00 -4.15 7.59
CA VAL A 125 -2.04 -5.58 7.26
C VAL A 125 -2.32 -5.78 5.77
N GLY A 126 -3.32 -5.07 5.22
CA GLY A 126 -3.64 -5.11 3.79
C GLY A 126 -2.47 -4.67 2.91
N ALA A 127 -1.73 -3.65 3.32
CA ALA A 127 -0.53 -3.19 2.63
C ALA A 127 0.58 -4.26 2.60
N ILE A 128 0.84 -4.91 3.74
CA ILE A 128 1.82 -5.99 3.85
C ILE A 128 1.40 -7.19 3.00
N VAL A 129 0.13 -7.61 3.07
CA VAL A 129 -0.39 -8.72 2.26
C VAL A 129 -0.27 -8.41 0.78
N THR A 130 -0.66 -7.20 0.35
CA THR A 130 -0.52 -6.77 -1.05
C THR A 130 0.94 -6.81 -1.49
N TRP A 131 1.86 -6.33 -0.65
CA TRP A 131 3.30 -6.38 -0.93
C TRP A 131 3.83 -7.81 -1.06
N LEU A 132 3.46 -8.72 -0.16
CA LEU A 132 3.87 -10.13 -0.21
C LEU A 132 3.35 -10.83 -1.47
N VAL A 133 2.09 -10.59 -1.85
CA VAL A 133 1.50 -11.13 -3.08
C VAL A 133 2.23 -10.60 -4.31
N SER A 134 2.56 -9.30 -4.35
CA SER A 134 3.35 -8.70 -5.43
C SER A 134 4.76 -9.32 -5.53
N GLY A 135 5.41 -9.52 -4.38
CA GLY A 135 6.71 -10.18 -4.28
C GLY A 135 6.66 -11.63 -4.76
N ALA A 136 5.61 -12.38 -4.40
CA ALA A 136 5.41 -13.74 -4.87
C ALA A 136 5.28 -13.79 -6.40
N PHE A 137 4.46 -12.94 -7.01
CA PHE A 137 4.36 -12.85 -8.48
C PHE A 137 5.71 -12.58 -9.14
N TRP A 138 6.50 -11.68 -8.57
CA TRP A 138 7.83 -11.38 -9.09
C TRP A 138 8.78 -12.57 -8.97
N LEU A 139 8.79 -13.28 -7.84
CA LEU A 139 9.59 -14.49 -7.64
C LEU A 139 9.20 -15.61 -8.62
N PHE A 140 7.90 -15.87 -8.82
CA PHE A 140 7.43 -16.85 -9.79
C PHE A 140 7.81 -16.48 -11.22
N ALA A 141 7.70 -15.19 -11.58
CA ALA A 141 8.12 -14.70 -12.90
C ALA A 141 9.64 -14.86 -13.15
N MET A 142 10.46 -14.80 -12.10
CA MET A 142 11.89 -15.07 -12.20
C MET A 142 12.21 -16.57 -12.17
N GLY A 143 11.53 -17.36 -11.35
CA GLY A 143 11.75 -18.81 -11.23
C GLY A 143 11.30 -19.60 -12.46
N GLY A 144 10.39 -19.06 -13.27
CA GLY A 144 10.02 -19.61 -14.58
C GLY A 144 11.09 -19.44 -15.67
N ARG A 145 12.15 -18.67 -15.41
CA ARG A 145 13.35 -18.65 -16.25
C ARG A 145 14.27 -19.77 -15.77
N THR A 146 13.98 -21.01 -16.17
CA THR A 146 15.01 -22.04 -16.16
C THR A 146 16.16 -21.50 -17.00
N VAL A 147 17.29 -21.24 -16.35
CA VAL A 147 18.57 -21.04 -17.02
C VAL A 147 18.79 -22.31 -17.83
N ALA A 148 18.65 -22.20 -19.15
CA ALA A 148 19.12 -23.25 -20.05
C ALA A 148 20.63 -23.33 -19.81
N GLY A 149 21.03 -24.36 -19.07
CA GLY A 149 22.40 -24.84 -19.07
C GLY A 149 22.70 -25.57 -20.37
#